data_AF-A0A9E4CLS2-F1
#
_entry.id   AF-A0A9E4CLS2-F1
#
_cell.length_a   1.000
_cell.length_b   1.000
_cell.length_c   1.000
_cell.angle_alpha   90.00
_cell.angle_beta   90.00
_cell.angle_gamma   90.00
#
_symmetry.space_group_name_H-M   'P 1'
#
loop_
_entity.id
_entity.type
_entity.pdbx_description
1 polymer ?
#
loop_
_entity_poly.entity_id
_entity_poly.type
_entity_poly.pdbx_seq_one_letter_code
_entity_poly.pdbx_strand_id
1 'polypeptide(L)' 'CDACTDARKGQPIVGMAILEGVSKSATEESVWDGGSILDPNNGKTYKVRLSPKSGGKALDVRGYIGMPLLGRTQTWQRAE' A
#
# COMPACT_ATOMS: atom_id res chain seq x y z
N CYS A 1 10.31 12.86 3.28
CA CYS A 1 10.56 11.46 3.58
C CYS A 1 12.05 11.38 3.71
N ASP A 2 12.56 11.40 4.93
CA ASP A 2 14.01 11.51 5.14
C ASP A 2 14.71 10.21 4.78
N ALA A 3 14.01 9.08 4.95
CA ALA A 3 14.48 7.75 4.58
C ALA A 3 14.43 7.45 3.07
N CYS A 4 13.71 8.24 2.27
CA CYS A 4 13.59 8.00 0.84
C CYS A 4 14.88 8.37 0.09
N THR A 5 15.18 7.63 -0.99
CA THR A 5 16.36 7.85 -1.84
C THR A 5 16.02 8.38 -3.24
N ASP A 6 14.73 8.49 -3.55
CA ASP A 6 14.21 8.99 -4.83
C ASP A 6 13.77 10.47 -4.73
N ALA A 7 12.99 10.94 -5.72
CA ALA A 7 12.50 12.30 -5.78
C ALA A 7 11.70 12.75 -4.54
N ARG A 8 11.21 11.83 -3.72
CA ARG A 8 10.45 12.10 -2.48
C ARG A 8 11.35 12.43 -1.28
N LYS A 9 12.68 12.31 -1.42
CA LYS A 9 13.64 12.64 -0.35
C LYS A 9 13.44 14.07 0.14
N GLY A 10 13.30 14.23 1.46
CA GLY A 10 13.12 15.53 2.10
C GLY A 10 11.73 16.18 1.96
N GLN A 11 10.79 15.58 1.21
CA GLN A 11 9.43 16.13 1.07
C GLN A 11 8.53 15.82 2.28
N PRO A 12 7.52 16.65 2.64
CA PRO A 12 6.59 16.33 3.71
C PRO A 12 5.87 14.98 3.50
N ILE A 13 5.68 14.19 4.57
CA ILE A 13 4.94 12.92 4.49
C ILE A 13 3.44 13.15 4.28
N VAL A 14 2.87 14.12 4.99
CA VAL A 14 1.47 14.51 4.82
C VAL A 14 1.29 15.11 3.43
N GLY A 15 0.35 14.56 2.66
CA GLY A 15 0.12 14.94 1.26
C GLY A 15 0.97 14.17 0.24
N MET A 16 1.89 13.31 0.68
CA MET A 16 2.69 12.46 -0.22
C MET A 16 1.83 11.31 -0.77
N ALA A 17 1.91 11.09 -2.08
CA ALA A 17 1.39 9.86 -2.68
C ALA A 17 2.26 8.67 -2.25
N ILE A 18 1.69 7.78 -1.43
CA ILE A 18 2.35 6.57 -0.95
C ILE A 18 1.84 5.30 -1.62
N LEU A 19 0.72 5.36 -2.34
CA LEU A 19 0.11 4.24 -3.06
C LEU A 19 -0.03 4.62 -4.54
N GLU A 20 0.56 3.82 -5.42
CA GLU A 20 0.60 4.12 -6.85
C GLU A 20 0.35 2.87 -7.70
N GLY A 21 -0.32 3.05 -8.84
CA GLY A 21 -0.48 2.00 -9.87
C GLY A 21 -1.38 0.83 -9.50
N VAL A 22 -2.16 0.94 -8.42
CA VAL A 22 -3.08 -0.11 -7.99
C VAL A 22 -4.32 -0.15 -8.88
N SER A 23 -4.71 -1.34 -9.31
CA SER A 23 -5.92 -1.58 -10.12
C SER A 23 -6.72 -2.77 -9.59
N LYS A 24 -7.97 -2.91 -10.03
CA LYS A 24 -8.81 -4.06 -9.65
C LYS A 24 -8.20 -5.33 -10.25
N SER A 25 -8.08 -6.37 -9.42
CA SER A 25 -7.54 -7.66 -9.86
C SER A 25 -8.42 -8.27 -10.95
N ALA A 26 -7.78 -8.84 -11.97
CA ALA A 26 -8.48 -9.50 -13.07
C ALA A 26 -9.05 -10.88 -12.68
N THR A 27 -8.51 -11.50 -11.63
CA THR A 27 -8.85 -12.87 -11.22
C THR A 27 -9.58 -12.94 -9.87
N GLU A 28 -9.51 -11.89 -9.06
CA GLU A 28 -10.08 -11.86 -7.72
C GLU A 28 -11.00 -10.65 -7.53
N GLU A 29 -12.32 -10.88 -7.46
CA GLU A 29 -13.34 -9.83 -7.53
C GLU A 29 -13.21 -8.72 -6.46
N SER A 30 -12.78 -9.09 -5.25
CA SER A 30 -12.67 -8.20 -4.09
C SER A 30 -11.21 -7.85 -3.76
N VAL A 31 -10.33 -7.84 -4.76
CA VAL A 31 -8.91 -7.56 -4.59
C VAL A 31 -8.47 -6.48 -5.57
N TRP A 32 -7.55 -5.64 -5.10
CA TRP A 32 -6.82 -4.70 -5.93
C TRP A 32 -5.32 -4.97 -5.76
N ASP A 33 -4.60 -5.00 -6.86
CA ASP A 33 -3.18 -5.38 -6.91
C ASP A 33 -2.45 -4.64 -8.06
N GLY A 34 -1.28 -5.14 -8.47
CA GLY A 34 -0.48 -4.57 -9.57
C GLY A 34 0.34 -3.32 -9.22
N GLY A 35 -0.03 -2.62 -8.15
CA GLY A 35 0.64 -1.39 -7.71
C GLY A 35 1.70 -1.58 -6.63
N SER A 36 2.10 -0.46 -6.05
CA SER A 36 3.11 -0.41 -4.99
C SER A 36 2.72 0.53 -3.85
N ILE A 37 3.31 0.30 -2.67
CA ILE A 37 3.18 1.15 -1.50
C ILE A 37 4.55 1.54 -0.94
N LEU A 38 4.76 2.84 -0.68
CA LEU A 38 5.91 3.35 0.05
C LEU A 38 5.66 3.26 1.56
N ASP A 39 6.62 2.71 2.31
CA ASP A 39 6.73 2.91 3.76
C ASP A 39 7.67 4.10 4.02
N PRO A 40 7.14 5.29 4.36
CA PRO A 40 7.96 6.48 4.55
C PRO A 40 8.88 6.40 5.78
N ASN A 41 8.64 5.46 6.71
CA ASN A 41 9.47 5.29 7.90
C ASN A 41 10.83 4.66 7.58
N ASN A 42 10.91 3.88 6.50
CA ASN A 42 12.16 3.23 6.07
C ASN A 42 12.52 3.53 4.61
N GLY A 43 11.71 4.30 3.90
CA GLY A 43 11.95 4.74 2.52
C GLY A 43 11.80 3.64 1.47
N LYS A 44 11.31 2.45 1.85
CA LYS A 44 11.20 1.31 0.94
C LYS A 44 9.84 1.23 0.29
N THR A 45 9.83 0.84 -0.97
CA THR A 45 8.62 0.57 -1.75
C THR A 45 8.39 -0.94 -1.84
N TYR A 46 7.15 -1.36 -1.64
CA TYR A 46 6.71 -2.75 -1.65
C TYR A 46 5.63 -2.95 -2.71
N LYS A 47 5.50 -4.17 -3.24
CA LYS A 47 4.28 -4.54 -3.96
C LYS A 47 3.11 -4.51 -2.98
N VAL A 48 1.94 -4.08 -3.44
CA VAL A 48 0.77 -3.96 -2.58
C VAL A 48 -0.41 -4.77 -3.10
N ARG A 49 -1.14 -5.39 -2.17
CA ARG A 49 -2.44 -5.99 -2.39
C ARG A 49 -3.42 -5.42 -1.38
N LEU A 50 -4.57 -4.94 -1.87
CA LEU A 50 -5.63 -4.35 -1.06
C LEU A 50 -6.86 -5.26 -1.09
N SER A 51 -7.53 -5.40 0.06
CA SER A 51 -8.74 -6.23 0.18
C SER A 51 -9.74 -5.56 1.12
N PRO A 52 -10.82 -4.96 0.59
CA PRO A 52 -11.89 -4.42 1.41
C PRO A 52 -12.52 -5.50 2.28
N LYS A 53 -12.84 -5.14 3.53
CA LYS A 53 -13.46 -5.99 4.54
C LYS A 53 -14.68 -5.31 5.13
N SER A 54 -15.53 -6.08 5.80
CA SER A 54 -16.65 -5.56 6.59
C SER A 54 -17.56 -4.62 5.79
N GLY A 55 -17.92 -5.00 4.56
CA GLY A 55 -18.74 -4.16 3.67
C GLY A 55 -18.07 -2.86 3.25
N GLY A 56 -16.73 -2.83 3.23
CA GLY A 56 -15.94 -1.65 2.91
C GLY A 56 -15.58 -0.78 4.12
N LYS A 57 -16.01 -1.11 5.34
CA LYS A 57 -15.67 -0.34 6.56
C LYS A 57 -14.21 -0.49 6.99
N ALA A 58 -13.53 -1.51 6.50
CA ALA A 58 -12.11 -1.72 6.72
C ALA A 58 -11.41 -2.12 5.41
N LEU A 59 -10.10 -1.91 5.36
CA LEU A 59 -9.25 -2.27 4.24
C LEU A 59 -8.00 -3.00 4.76
N ASP A 60 -7.82 -4.25 4.35
CA ASP A 60 -6.55 -4.91 4.55
C ASP A 60 -5.56 -4.43 3.48
N VAL A 61 -4.46 -3.85 3.93
CA VAL A 61 -3.34 -3.35 3.12
C VAL A 61 -2.15 -4.27 3.33
N ARG A 62 -1.82 -5.07 2.33
CA ARG A 62 -0.70 -6.01 2.39
C ARG A 62 0.47 -5.53 1.53
N GLY A 63 1.58 -5.16 2.16
CA GLY A 63 2.86 -4.88 1.51
C GLY A 63 3.77 -6.11 1.54
N TYR A 64 4.42 -6.44 0.42
CA TYR A 64 5.30 -7.62 0.33
C TYR A 64 6.47 -7.44 -0.64
N ILE A 65 7.50 -8.27 -0.48
CA ILE A 65 8.67 -8.35 -1.38
C ILE A 65 8.63 -9.68 -2.12
N GLY A 66 8.69 -9.64 -3.46
CA GLY A 66 8.64 -10.84 -4.29
C GLY A 66 7.26 -11.50 -4.26
N MET A 67 7.08 -12.50 -3.39
CA MET A 67 5.84 -13.27 -3.23
C MET A 67 4.95 -12.70 -2.12
N PRO A 68 3.60 -12.70 -2.27
CA PRO A 68 2.68 -12.20 -1.26
C PRO A 68 2.83 -12.82 0.12
N LEU A 69 3.31 -14.07 0.24
CA LEU A 69 3.55 -14.75 1.51
C LEU A 69 4.60 -14.04 2.39
N LEU A 70 5.59 -13.37 1.77
CA LEU A 70 6.67 -12.66 2.46
C LEU A 70 6.33 -11.17 2.57
N GLY A 71 5.40 -10.87 3.47
CA GLY A 71 4.89 -9.52 3.64
C GLY A 71 4.21 -9.29 4.98
N ARG A 72 3.73 -8.07 5.17
CA ARG A 72 2.97 -7.64 6.34
C ARG A 72 1.62 -7.09 5.89
N THR A 73 0.61 -7.33 6.72
CA THR A 73 -0.73 -6.76 6.52
C THR A 73 -1.02 -5.77 7.64
N GLN A 74 -1.54 -4.60 7.28
CA GLN A 74 -2.17 -3.66 8.20
C GLN A 74 -3.65 -3.53 7.83
N THR A 75 -4.53 -3.41 8.81
CA THR A 75 -5.93 -3.11 8.57
C THR A 75 -6.19 -1.64 8.80
N TRP A 76 -6.56 -0.92 7.75
CA TRP A 76 -6.97 0.47 7.82
C TRP A 76 -8.48 0.55 8.05
N GLN A 77 -8.88 1.34 9.04
CA GLN A 77 -10.30 1.62 9.30
C GLN A 77 -10.73 2.79 8.41
N ARG A 78 -11.92 2.69 7.82
CA ARG A 78 -12.50 3.81 7.07
C ARG A 78 -12.80 4.94 8.05
N ALA A 79 -12.29 6.13 7.76
CA ALA A 79 -12.70 7.34 8.47
C ALA A 79 -14.14 7.72 8.07
N GLU A 80 -14.94 8.14 9.05
CA GLU A 80 -16.32 8.64 8.88
C GLU A 80 -16.35 10.15 8.63
#